data_AF-A0A8H5B2Y5-F1
#
_entry.id   AF-A0A8H5B2Y5-F1
#
_cell.length_a   1.000
_cell.length_b   1.000
_cell.length_c   1.000
_cell.angle_alpha   90.00
_cell.angle_beta   90.00
_cell.angle_gamma   90.00
#
_symmetry.space_group_name_H-M   'P 1'
#
loop_
_entity.id
_entity.type
_entity.pdbx_description
1 polymer ?
#
loop_
_entity_poly.entity_id
_entity_poly.type
_entity_poly.pdbx_seq_one_letter_code
_entity_poly.pdbx_strand_id
1 'polypeptide(L)'
;MSISSPNGVNELLHRKRGEQFRQQQNVRKSRSHVSSNLVHNKPTLPIGLSFLTHELDALYIPQTSTEEEEEQRRREEQNIYLSPAWRADALAPLYSSLGVRIAAQRILPLSVMCLLPLITSCSISELKRDVLPFIPQHLRKEVVRYTAVRQPLSNSRLFSLYEEEGHSDGELIVVGPNASIRDDYFIQLNQGNIAETDMPFEGEGSSIPAEDDDISDWECDDTSSKLLQTFAALSTRISMSTILTLPPTLTHLALIHVSSPIALHRLPKTCPLLAFLDMSYNHWLVHPAEETVKSIARIDWTRWSHLQTLGWRNCWMSETMRSKLNTGRWDDIIVIQ
;
A
#
# COMPACT_ATOMS: atom_id res chain seq x y z
N MET A 1 -14.14 54.54 39.65
CA MET A 1 -12.69 54.32 39.45
C MET A 1 -12.47 52.82 39.32
N SER A 2 -12.36 52.33 38.09
CA SER A 2 -12.22 50.90 37.77
C SER A 2 -10.78 50.62 37.35
N ILE A 3 -10.12 49.75 38.11
CA ILE A 3 -8.71 49.37 37.97
C ILE A 3 -8.58 48.43 36.76
N SER A 4 -7.92 48.89 35.70
CA SER A 4 -7.60 48.06 34.53
C SER A 4 -6.54 47.03 34.92
N SER A 5 -6.89 45.75 34.84
CA SER A 5 -5.99 44.64 35.11
C SER A 5 -4.82 44.63 34.11
N PRO A 6 -3.56 44.58 34.58
CA PRO A 6 -2.36 44.65 33.72
C PRO A 6 -2.23 43.47 32.74
N ASN A 7 -2.98 42.38 32.95
CA ASN A 7 -2.98 41.21 32.08
C ASN A 7 -3.68 41.47 30.73
N GLY A 8 -4.62 42.41 30.66
CA GLY A 8 -5.35 42.71 29.42
C GLY A 8 -4.46 43.34 28.34
N VAL A 9 -3.40 44.06 28.74
CA VAL A 9 -2.48 44.71 27.80
C VAL A 9 -1.59 43.68 27.10
N ASN A 10 -1.08 42.69 27.83
CA ASN A 10 -0.27 41.62 27.24
C ASN A 10 -1.09 40.73 26.29
N GLU A 11 -2.33 40.42 26.66
CA GLU A 11 -3.22 39.63 25.81
C GLU A 11 -3.59 40.40 24.53
N LEU A 12 -3.84 41.71 24.65
CA LEU A 12 -4.10 42.59 23.52
C LEU A 12 -2.89 42.70 22.59
N LEU A 13 -1.68 42.79 23.13
CA LEU A 13 -0.43 42.82 22.35
C LEU A 13 -0.16 41.50 21.65
N HIS A 14 -0.37 40.36 22.31
CA HIS A 14 -0.24 39.04 21.68
C HIS A 14 -1.23 38.87 20.53
N ARG A 15 -2.50 39.28 20.73
CA ARG A 15 -3.52 39.23 19.68
C ARG A 15 -3.17 40.12 18.50
N LYS A 16 -2.73 41.37 18.75
CA LYS A 16 -2.32 42.33 17.72
C LYS A 16 -1.09 41.84 16.93
N ARG A 17 -0.10 41.23 17.59
CA ARG A 17 1.08 40.65 16.92
C ARG A 17 0.72 39.45 16.04
N GLY A 18 -0.14 38.56 16.54
CA GLY A 18 -0.61 37.40 15.77
C GLY A 18 -1.43 37.80 14.54
N GLU A 19 -2.27 38.84 14.68
CA GLU A 19 -3.08 39.35 13.57
C GLU A 19 -2.22 40.03 12.50
N GLN A 20 -1.24 40.84 12.88
CA GLN A 20 -0.28 41.43 11.93
C GLN A 20 0.51 40.36 11.17
N PHE A 21 0.95 39.30 11.83
CA PHE A 21 1.66 38.19 11.17
C PHE A 21 0.79 37.51 10.10
N ARG A 22 -0.50 37.24 10.41
CA ARG A 22 -1.43 36.64 9.44
C ARG A 22 -1.74 37.58 8.28
N GLN A 23 -1.91 38.88 8.53
CA GLN A 23 -2.09 39.87 7.48
C GLN A 23 -0.85 39.98 6.58
N GLN A 24 0.37 39.94 7.15
CA GLN A 24 1.61 39.97 6.37
C GLN A 24 1.76 38.73 5.47
N GLN A 25 1.37 37.56 5.96
CA GLN A 25 1.34 36.32 5.17
C GLN A 25 0.31 36.39 4.03
N ASN A 26 -0.89 36.90 4.31
CA ASN A 26 -1.95 37.03 3.29
C ASN A 26 -1.65 38.10 2.24
N VAL A 27 -1.05 39.24 2.63
CA VAL A 27 -0.66 40.32 1.70
C VAL A 27 0.47 39.85 0.78
N ARG A 28 1.37 38.99 1.27
CA ARG A 28 2.48 38.50 0.46
C ARG A 28 2.07 37.57 -0.68
N LYS A 29 0.86 36.98 -0.69
CA LYS A 29 0.29 36.11 -1.76
C LYS A 29 1.31 35.24 -2.54
N SER A 30 2.42 34.85 -1.92
CA SER A 30 3.55 34.23 -2.58
C SER A 30 3.57 32.77 -2.19
N ARG A 31 3.06 31.96 -3.09
CA ARG A 31 3.00 30.50 -3.05
C ARG A 31 4.40 29.89 -3.31
N SER A 32 5.43 30.44 -2.67
CA SER A 32 6.83 30.10 -2.94
C SER A 32 7.61 29.96 -1.63
N HIS A 33 7.87 28.70 -1.29
CA HIS A 33 8.97 28.21 -0.47
C HIS A 33 9.08 28.73 0.98
N VAL A 34 8.48 27.99 1.92
CA VAL A 34 9.07 27.82 3.25
C VAL A 34 10.20 26.80 3.11
N SER A 35 11.33 27.24 2.57
CA SER A 35 12.61 26.60 2.83
C SER A 35 13.08 27.13 4.18
N SER A 36 13.08 26.26 5.19
CA SER A 36 13.69 26.52 6.48
C SER A 36 15.18 26.77 6.28
N ASN A 37 15.61 28.03 6.39
CA ASN A 37 17.02 28.38 6.55
C ASN A 37 17.46 27.91 7.95
N LEU A 38 17.86 26.64 8.04
CA LEU A 38 18.72 26.19 9.13
C LEU A 38 20.15 26.59 8.79
N VAL A 39 20.64 27.61 9.48
CA VAL A 39 22.06 27.93 9.54
C VAL A 39 22.77 26.72 10.14
N HIS A 40 23.46 25.96 9.30
CA HIS A 40 24.43 24.96 9.71
C HIS A 40 25.78 25.34 9.11
N ASN A 41 26.66 25.83 9.97
CA ASN A 41 28.10 25.78 9.76
C ASN A 41 28.47 24.30 9.56
N LYS A 42 28.74 23.89 8.32
CA LYS A 42 29.45 22.65 8.02
C LYS A 42 30.79 22.99 7.39
N PRO A 43 31.90 22.42 7.89
CA PRO A 43 33.18 22.46 7.20
C PRO A 43 33.08 21.59 5.93
N THR A 44 33.59 22.12 4.83
CA THR A 44 33.76 21.40 3.56
C THR A 44 34.85 20.35 3.70
N LEU A 45 34.46 19.09 3.87
CA LEU A 45 35.30 17.92 3.60
C LEU A 45 34.60 17.01 2.57
N PRO A 46 35.34 16.39 1.63
CA PRO A 46 34.77 15.54 0.60
C PRO A 46 34.14 14.26 1.17
N ILE A 47 33.03 13.85 0.57
CA ILE A 47 32.30 12.61 0.88
C ILE A 47 33.16 11.42 0.43
N GLY A 48 33.90 10.81 1.36
CA GLY A 48 34.68 9.61 1.04
C GLY A 48 35.59 9.01 2.11
N LEU A 49 35.75 9.58 3.32
CA LEU A 49 36.79 9.11 4.27
C LEU A 49 36.39 9.11 5.76
N SER A 50 35.14 8.80 6.12
CA SER A 50 34.72 8.71 7.53
C SER A 50 34.59 7.30 8.09
N PHE A 51 35.25 6.30 7.50
CA PHE A 51 35.17 4.89 7.95
C PHE A 51 36.25 4.44 8.95
N LEU A 52 37.11 5.32 9.49
CA LEU A 52 38.25 4.87 10.31
C LEU A 52 38.54 5.75 11.55
N THR A 53 37.53 6.07 12.35
CA THR A 53 37.76 6.47 13.76
C THR A 53 36.63 5.96 14.63
N HIS A 54 36.76 4.71 15.07
CA HIS A 54 35.99 4.18 16.19
C HIS A 54 36.94 3.34 17.05
N GLU A 55 37.64 3.99 17.97
CA GLU A 55 38.25 3.36 19.14
C GLU A 55 38.70 4.48 20.07
N LEU A 56 38.39 4.35 21.37
CA LEU A 56 38.64 5.29 22.48
C LEU A 56 37.52 6.30 22.78
N ASP A 57 36.34 5.79 23.16
CA ASP A 57 35.54 6.40 24.24
C ASP A 57 34.67 5.31 24.90
N ALA A 58 35.36 4.34 25.51
CA ALA A 58 34.78 3.43 26.48
C ALA A 58 35.20 3.95 27.85
N LEU A 59 34.26 4.54 28.60
CA LEU A 59 34.15 4.58 30.08
C LEU A 59 33.14 5.64 30.57
N TYR A 60 32.03 5.84 29.85
CA TYR A 60 30.82 6.45 30.43
C TYR A 60 29.64 5.56 30.07
N ILE A 61 29.10 4.85 31.06
CA ILE A 61 27.79 4.19 30.96
C ILE A 61 26.81 5.25 31.47
N PRO A 62 26.23 6.11 30.61
CA PRO A 62 25.08 6.89 31.03
C PRO A 62 24.01 5.88 31.44
N GLN A 63 23.41 6.07 32.61
CA GLN A 63 22.22 5.35 33.01
C GLN A 63 21.09 5.81 32.08
N THR A 64 21.01 5.19 30.90
CA THR A 64 19.91 5.34 29.96
C THR A 64 18.65 4.88 30.66
N SER A 65 17.70 5.80 30.77
CA SER A 65 16.38 5.51 31.33
C SER A 65 15.72 4.39 30.53
N THR A 66 14.97 3.53 31.22
CA THR A 66 14.22 2.40 30.63
C THR A 66 13.33 2.78 29.44
N GLU A 67 12.96 4.05 29.29
CA GLU A 67 12.15 4.55 28.17
C GLU A 67 12.93 4.62 26.84
N GLU A 68 14.23 4.93 26.87
CA GLU A 68 15.04 5.02 25.65
C GLU A 68 15.34 3.64 25.06
N GLU A 69 15.58 2.64 25.92
CA GLU A 69 15.76 1.25 25.49
C GLU A 69 14.49 0.65 24.88
N GLU A 70 13.32 0.98 25.42
CA GLU A 70 12.04 0.50 24.89
C GLU A 70 11.74 1.14 23.52
N GLU A 71 12.00 2.44 23.37
CA GLU A 71 11.86 3.14 22.10
C GLU A 71 12.83 2.62 21.03
N GLN A 72 14.08 2.30 21.42
CA GLN A 72 15.05 1.70 20.51
C GLN A 72 14.61 0.31 20.05
N ARG A 73 14.13 -0.55 20.96
CA ARG A 73 13.57 -1.87 20.57
C ARG A 73 12.40 -1.73 19.61
N ARG A 74 11.47 -0.79 19.85
CA ARG A 74 10.34 -0.54 18.93
C ARG A 74 10.80 -0.11 17.55
N ARG A 75 11.87 0.68 17.44
CA ARG A 75 12.48 1.07 16.15
C ARG A 75 13.14 -0.12 15.46
N GLU A 76 13.87 -0.93 16.20
CA GLU A 76 14.51 -2.14 15.67
C GLU A 76 13.48 -3.15 15.15
N GLU A 77 12.38 -3.36 15.88
CA GLU A 77 11.27 -4.21 15.43
C GLU A 77 10.61 -3.67 14.16
N GLN A 78 10.35 -2.36 14.09
CA GLN A 78 9.82 -1.72 12.87
C GLN A 78 10.76 -1.90 11.68
N ASN A 79 12.07 -1.88 11.90
CA ASN A 79 13.06 -2.07 10.84
C ASN A 79 13.02 -3.50 10.25
N ILE A 80 12.67 -4.52 11.03
CA ILE A 80 12.56 -5.91 10.53
C ILE A 80 11.52 -6.00 9.42
N TYR A 81 10.35 -5.39 9.62
CA TYR A 81 9.23 -5.39 8.66
C TYR A 81 9.49 -4.54 7.40
N LEU A 82 10.53 -3.70 7.40
CA LEU A 82 10.96 -2.94 6.23
C LEU A 82 11.99 -3.70 5.40
N SER A 83 12.64 -4.71 5.99
CA SER A 83 13.69 -5.47 5.33
C SER A 83 13.16 -6.21 4.08
N PRO A 84 13.90 -6.22 2.96
CA PRO A 84 13.52 -6.97 1.77
C PRO A 84 13.38 -8.47 2.01
N ALA A 85 14.20 -9.01 2.90
CA ALA A 85 14.18 -10.44 3.26
C ALA A 85 12.85 -10.81 3.92
N TRP A 86 12.39 -10.00 4.89
CA TRP A 86 11.09 -10.21 5.52
C TRP A 86 9.95 -10.04 4.51
N ARG A 87 9.99 -9.04 3.63
CA ARG A 87 8.93 -8.84 2.63
C ARG A 87 8.86 -9.99 1.61
N ALA A 88 10.01 -10.56 1.24
CA ALA A 88 10.07 -11.74 0.39
C ALA A 88 9.40 -12.95 1.06
N ASP A 89 9.72 -13.19 2.33
CA ASP A 89 9.13 -14.29 3.12
C ASP A 89 7.63 -14.07 3.37
N ALA A 90 7.25 -12.84 3.73
CA ALA A 90 5.87 -12.44 3.95
C ALA A 90 5.00 -12.66 2.70
N LEU A 91 5.47 -12.28 1.51
CA LEU A 91 4.70 -12.46 0.28
C LEU A 91 4.86 -13.84 -0.38
N ALA A 92 5.76 -14.70 0.13
CA ALA A 92 6.03 -16.01 -0.46
C ALA A 92 4.78 -16.91 -0.59
N PRO A 93 3.89 -17.02 0.40
CA PRO A 93 2.67 -17.83 0.27
C PRO A 93 1.75 -17.35 -0.84
N LEU A 94 1.55 -16.03 -0.93
CA LEU A 94 0.75 -15.42 -1.99
C LEU A 94 1.34 -15.75 -3.36
N TYR A 95 2.63 -15.53 -3.56
CA TYR A 95 3.27 -15.81 -4.84
C TYR A 95 3.28 -17.30 -5.20
N SER A 96 3.44 -18.18 -4.21
CA SER A 96 3.29 -19.62 -4.40
C SER A 96 1.90 -19.99 -4.89
N SER A 97 0.84 -19.42 -4.29
CA SER A 97 -0.55 -19.66 -4.69
C SER A 97 -0.88 -19.15 -6.10
N LEU A 98 -0.24 -18.06 -6.53
CA LEU A 98 -0.36 -17.51 -7.88
C LEU A 98 0.49 -18.26 -8.92
N GLY A 99 1.27 -19.27 -8.52
CA GLY A 99 2.23 -19.95 -9.40
C GLY A 99 3.42 -19.08 -9.81
N VAL A 100 3.64 -17.98 -9.10
CA VAL A 100 4.67 -16.98 -9.42
C VAL A 100 5.96 -17.36 -8.71
N ARG A 101 6.98 -17.68 -9.51
CA ARG A 101 8.33 -17.87 -8.98
C ARG A 101 8.98 -16.51 -8.78
N ILE A 102 8.81 -15.93 -7.61
CA ILE A 102 9.65 -14.78 -7.24
C ILE A 102 11.05 -15.33 -7.07
N ALA A 103 11.92 -14.91 -7.98
CA ALA A 103 13.32 -15.19 -7.95
C ALA A 103 13.91 -14.76 -6.60
N ALA A 104 14.03 -15.73 -5.68
CA ALA A 104 15.20 -15.81 -4.82
C ALA A 104 16.48 -15.93 -5.66
N GLN A 105 16.34 -16.20 -6.97
CA GLN A 105 17.40 -16.17 -7.96
C GLN A 105 18.07 -14.80 -7.99
N ARG A 106 19.39 -14.82 -8.10
CA ARG A 106 20.24 -13.62 -8.14
C ARG A 106 20.02 -12.78 -9.40
N ILE A 107 19.36 -13.32 -10.42
CA ILE A 107 19.25 -12.71 -11.75
C ILE A 107 17.80 -12.32 -11.99
N LEU A 108 17.61 -11.05 -12.34
CA LEU A 108 16.31 -10.49 -12.66
C LEU A 108 15.92 -10.80 -14.10
N PRO A 109 14.63 -10.94 -14.40
CA PRO A 109 14.16 -10.89 -15.77
C PRO A 109 14.66 -9.63 -16.47
N LEU A 110 15.01 -9.74 -17.75
CA LEU A 110 15.51 -8.61 -18.54
C LEU A 110 14.50 -7.45 -18.56
N SER A 111 13.19 -7.76 -18.62
CA SER A 111 12.10 -6.80 -18.51
C SER A 111 12.26 -5.90 -17.29
N VAL A 112 12.41 -6.50 -16.10
CA VAL A 112 12.58 -5.78 -14.84
C VAL A 112 13.89 -4.98 -14.82
N MET A 113 14.99 -5.53 -15.34
CA MET A 113 16.27 -4.83 -15.42
C MET A 113 16.23 -3.59 -16.31
N CYS A 114 15.48 -3.63 -17.40
CA CYS A 114 15.33 -2.50 -18.32
C CYS A 114 14.32 -1.46 -17.81
N LEU A 115 13.21 -1.91 -17.22
CA LEU A 115 12.14 -1.01 -16.78
C LEU A 115 12.43 -0.31 -15.47
N LEU A 116 13.14 -0.96 -14.54
CA LEU A 116 13.40 -0.39 -13.22
C LEU A 116 14.21 0.92 -13.26
N PRO A 117 15.29 1.04 -14.05
CA PRO A 117 15.98 2.32 -14.24
C PRO A 117 15.03 3.39 -14.76
N LEU A 118 14.22 3.10 -15.79
CA LEU A 118 13.26 4.06 -16.36
C LEU A 118 12.24 4.54 -15.31
N ILE A 119 11.63 3.62 -14.56
CA ILE A 119 10.63 3.95 -13.53
C ILE A 119 11.26 4.75 -12.38
N THR A 120 12.53 4.48 -12.06
CA THR A 120 13.23 5.16 -10.96
C THR A 120 13.80 6.51 -11.35
N SER A 121 14.25 6.68 -12.60
CA SER A 121 14.87 7.92 -13.10
C SER A 121 13.88 8.94 -13.62
N CYS A 122 12.76 8.51 -14.23
CA CYS A 122 11.77 9.42 -14.79
C CYS A 122 11.00 10.18 -13.72
N SER A 123 10.62 11.42 -14.05
CA SER A 123 9.59 12.13 -13.28
C SER A 123 8.24 11.41 -13.43
N ILE A 124 7.32 11.66 -12.50
CA ILE A 124 5.99 11.01 -12.52
C ILE A 124 5.23 11.37 -13.80
N SER A 125 5.36 12.61 -14.28
CA SER A 125 4.69 13.09 -15.49
C SER A 125 5.25 12.44 -16.76
N GLU A 126 6.58 12.33 -16.88
CA GLU A 126 7.24 11.64 -18.00
C GLU A 126 6.92 10.14 -17.97
N LEU A 127 6.96 9.51 -16.79
CA LEU A 127 6.60 8.11 -16.63
C LEU A 127 5.18 7.85 -17.15
N LYS A 128 4.20 8.68 -16.76
CA LYS A 128 2.81 8.52 -17.16
C LYS A 128 2.58 8.78 -18.66
N ARG A 129 3.24 9.79 -19.25
CA ARG A 129 2.94 10.23 -20.63
C ARG A 129 3.80 9.55 -21.69
N ASP A 130 5.07 9.31 -21.38
CA ASP A 130 6.07 8.97 -22.39
C ASP A 130 6.54 7.52 -22.28
N VAL A 131 6.29 6.85 -21.15
CA VAL A 131 6.83 5.52 -20.87
C VAL A 131 5.71 4.50 -20.70
N LEU A 132 4.76 4.73 -19.80
CA LEU A 132 3.72 3.75 -19.47
C LEU A 132 2.82 3.32 -20.64
N PRO A 133 2.41 4.21 -21.57
CA PRO A 133 1.61 3.81 -22.72
C PRO A 133 2.25 2.72 -23.58
N PHE A 134 3.58 2.56 -23.52
CA PHE A 134 4.34 1.58 -24.28
C PHE A 134 4.71 0.32 -23.48
N ILE A 135 4.35 0.25 -22.19
CA ILE A 135 4.64 -0.90 -21.33
C ILE A 135 3.35 -1.70 -21.12
N PRO A 136 3.27 -2.94 -21.61
CA PRO A 136 2.15 -3.84 -21.35
C PRO A 136 1.91 -4.05 -19.84
N GLN A 137 0.64 -4.22 -19.44
CA GLN A 137 0.26 -4.36 -18.04
C GLN A 137 0.94 -5.53 -17.32
N HIS A 138 1.15 -6.65 -18.03
CA HIS A 138 1.82 -7.81 -17.45
C HIS A 138 3.28 -7.52 -17.05
N LEU A 139 3.99 -6.67 -17.80
CA LEU A 139 5.34 -6.22 -17.42
C LEU A 139 5.31 -5.23 -16.25
N ARG A 140 4.31 -4.35 -16.20
CA ARG A 140 4.11 -3.46 -15.03
C ARG A 140 3.87 -4.28 -13.77
N LYS A 141 3.04 -5.32 -13.86
CA LYS A 141 2.79 -6.30 -12.78
C LYS A 141 4.10 -6.93 -12.29
N GLU A 142 4.99 -7.35 -13.19
CA GLU A 142 6.30 -7.89 -12.81
C GLU A 142 7.14 -6.88 -12.01
N VAL A 143 7.20 -5.62 -12.47
CA VAL A 143 7.93 -4.57 -11.76
C VAL A 143 7.31 -4.26 -10.40
N VAL A 144 5.98 -4.20 -10.30
CA VAL A 144 5.25 -3.99 -9.05
C VAL A 144 5.58 -5.09 -8.05
N ARG A 145 5.50 -6.37 -8.46
CA ARG A 145 5.85 -7.51 -7.60
C ARG A 145 7.29 -7.46 -7.13
N TYR A 146 8.22 -7.13 -8.03
CA TYR A 146 9.64 -7.02 -7.70
C TYR A 146 9.92 -5.89 -6.70
N THR A 147 9.38 -4.69 -6.97
CA THR A 147 9.57 -3.51 -6.11
C THR A 147 8.88 -3.69 -4.75
N ALA A 148 7.72 -4.33 -4.70
CA ALA A 148 7.03 -4.69 -3.45
C ALA A 148 7.94 -5.48 -2.49
N VAL A 149 8.81 -6.35 -3.00
CA VAL A 149 9.77 -7.13 -2.20
C VAL A 149 11.08 -6.37 -1.93
N ARG A 150 11.68 -5.74 -2.95
CA ARG A 150 13.02 -5.14 -2.81
C ARG A 150 12.99 -3.71 -2.31
N GLN A 151 12.22 -2.84 -2.97
CA GLN A 151 12.17 -1.41 -2.68
C GLN A 151 10.79 -0.87 -3.06
N PRO A 152 9.84 -0.73 -2.11
CA PRO A 152 8.48 -0.34 -2.41
C PRO A 152 8.49 1.04 -3.06
N LEU A 153 7.66 1.20 -4.08
CA LEU A 153 7.46 2.48 -4.74
C LEU A 153 6.65 3.43 -3.83
N SER A 154 6.85 4.74 -3.99
CA SER A 154 5.95 5.73 -3.40
C SER A 154 4.55 5.58 -3.98
N ASN A 155 3.51 5.94 -3.22
CA ASN A 155 2.12 5.88 -3.68
C ASN A 155 1.93 6.53 -5.04
N SER A 156 2.53 7.71 -5.27
CA SER A 156 2.43 8.41 -6.54
C SER A 156 2.95 7.59 -7.73
N ARG A 157 4.10 6.92 -7.58
CA ARG A 157 4.67 6.07 -8.65
C ARG A 157 3.89 4.77 -8.77
N LEU A 158 3.53 4.15 -7.64
CA LEU A 158 2.76 2.91 -7.60
C LEU A 158 1.41 3.07 -8.32
N PHE A 159 0.63 4.09 -7.96
CA PHE A 159 -0.65 4.37 -8.62
C PHE A 159 -0.50 4.86 -10.06
N SER A 160 0.67 5.38 -10.46
CA SER A 160 0.93 5.64 -11.88
C SER A 160 1.06 4.33 -12.68
N LEU A 161 1.70 3.30 -12.11
CA LEU A 161 1.84 1.98 -12.77
C LEU A 161 0.50 1.24 -12.95
N TYR A 162 -0.47 1.55 -12.10
CA TYR A 162 -1.82 1.00 -12.15
C TYR A 162 -2.76 1.71 -13.12
N GLU A 163 -2.33 2.83 -13.71
CA GLU A 163 -3.11 3.64 -14.66
C GLU A 163 -4.56 3.92 -14.20
N GLU A 164 -5.47 4.10 -15.14
CA GLU A 164 -6.89 4.41 -14.89
C GLU A 164 -7.66 3.19 -14.39
N GLU A 165 -7.18 1.98 -14.72
CA GLU A 165 -7.72 0.71 -14.25
C GLU A 165 -7.45 0.42 -12.78
N GLY A 166 -6.58 1.18 -12.09
CA GLY A 166 -6.32 0.98 -10.67
C GLY A 166 -5.70 -0.38 -10.30
N HIS A 167 -5.19 -1.15 -11.26
CA HIS A 167 -4.43 -2.37 -11.01
C HIS A 167 -3.51 -2.73 -12.19
N SER A 168 -2.54 -3.61 -11.96
CA SER A 168 -1.73 -4.18 -13.04
C SER A 168 -2.16 -5.60 -13.32
N ASP A 169 -2.87 -5.84 -14.42
CA ASP A 169 -3.26 -7.17 -14.90
C ASP A 169 -4.00 -7.99 -13.81
N GLY A 170 -5.00 -7.36 -13.18
CA GLY A 170 -5.82 -7.95 -12.11
C GLY A 170 -5.17 -8.00 -10.72
N GLU A 171 -4.02 -7.35 -10.51
CA GLU A 171 -3.30 -7.34 -9.22
C GLU A 171 -3.06 -5.93 -8.68
N LEU A 172 -3.34 -5.77 -7.38
CA LEU A 172 -3.05 -4.57 -6.61
C LEU A 172 -2.20 -4.94 -5.39
N ILE A 173 -0.94 -4.50 -5.38
CA ILE A 173 0.00 -4.74 -4.29
C ILE A 173 0.43 -3.39 -3.69
N VAL A 174 0.17 -3.19 -2.40
CA VAL A 174 0.49 -1.95 -1.68
C VAL A 174 1.39 -2.30 -0.50
N VAL A 175 2.59 -1.71 -0.48
CA VAL A 175 3.61 -2.03 0.53
C VAL A 175 4.16 -0.78 1.20
N GLY A 176 4.13 -0.78 2.53
CA GLY A 176 4.87 0.17 3.36
C GLY A 176 4.00 0.98 4.32
N PRO A 177 4.60 1.52 5.41
CA PRO A 177 3.88 2.18 6.50
C PRO A 177 3.21 3.49 6.09
N ASN A 178 3.79 4.16 5.09
CA ASN A 178 3.29 5.41 4.53
C ASN A 178 2.41 5.17 3.29
N ALA A 179 2.25 3.91 2.89
CA ALA A 179 1.36 3.56 1.81
C ALA A 179 -0.07 3.54 2.32
N SER A 180 -0.98 4.18 1.59
CA SER A 180 -2.40 4.20 1.91
C SER A 180 -3.22 4.12 0.63
N ILE A 181 -4.36 3.44 0.74
CA ILE A 181 -5.38 3.36 -0.29
C ILE A 181 -6.47 4.34 0.10
N ARG A 182 -7.06 5.02 -0.89
CA ARG A 182 -8.20 5.90 -0.64
C ARG A 182 -9.44 5.07 -0.33
N ASP A 183 -10.28 5.53 0.59
CA ASP A 183 -11.51 4.82 0.98
C ASP A 183 -12.49 4.58 -0.19
N ASP A 184 -12.47 5.48 -1.18
CA ASP A 184 -13.30 5.46 -2.37
C ASP A 184 -12.65 4.74 -3.57
N TYR A 185 -11.47 4.14 -3.39
CA TYR A 185 -10.67 3.59 -4.48
C TYR A 185 -11.42 2.52 -5.30
N PHE A 186 -11.97 1.51 -4.62
CA PHE A 186 -12.68 0.42 -5.30
C PHE A 186 -14.06 0.84 -5.82
N ILE A 187 -14.66 1.90 -5.26
CA ILE A 187 -15.93 2.44 -5.76
C ILE A 187 -15.70 3.12 -7.10
N GLN A 188 -14.64 3.94 -7.21
CA GLN A 188 -14.27 4.62 -8.45
C GLN A 188 -13.90 3.61 -9.53
N LEU A 189 -13.19 2.54 -9.17
CA LEU A 189 -12.83 1.47 -10.10
C LEU A 189 -14.07 0.84 -10.76
N ASN A 190 -15.13 0.59 -9.98
CA ASN A 190 -16.37 0.02 -10.51
C ASN A 190 -17.18 1.03 -11.37
N GLN A 191 -16.98 2.34 -11.19
CA GLN A 191 -17.71 3.38 -11.92
C GLN A 191 -17.04 3.75 -13.26
N GLY A 192 -15.70 3.71 -13.34
CA GLY A 192 -14.95 4.05 -14.54
C GLY A 192 -15.33 3.21 -15.76
N ASN A 193 -15.60 1.91 -15.54
CA ASN A 193 -15.95 0.98 -16.63
C ASN A 193 -17.33 1.22 -17.27
N ILE A 194 -18.20 2.07 -16.71
CA ILE A 194 -19.56 2.29 -17.23
C ILE A 194 -19.62 3.55 -18.10
N ALA A 195 -18.69 4.49 -17.94
CA ALA A 195 -18.80 5.82 -18.56
C ALA A 195 -18.34 5.88 -20.03
N GLU A 196 -17.62 4.89 -20.54
CA GLU A 196 -17.11 4.93 -21.93
C GLU A 196 -18.07 4.32 -22.96
N THR A 197 -19.17 3.67 -22.55
CA THR A 197 -20.08 2.97 -23.48
C THR A 197 -21.29 3.79 -23.95
N ASP A 198 -21.55 4.96 -23.36
CA ASP A 198 -22.76 5.78 -23.65
C ASP A 198 -22.42 7.20 -24.12
N MET A 199 -21.57 7.33 -25.16
CA MET A 199 -21.56 8.56 -25.95
C MET A 199 -22.64 8.43 -27.05
N PRO A 200 -23.77 9.16 -26.96
CA PRO A 200 -24.74 9.19 -28.04
C PRO A 200 -24.08 9.85 -29.24
N PHE A 201 -23.83 9.04 -30.26
CA PHE A 201 -23.44 9.51 -31.58
C PHE A 201 -24.64 10.25 -32.18
N GLU A 202 -24.78 11.54 -31.85
CA GLU A 202 -25.72 12.42 -32.53
C GLU A 202 -25.22 12.61 -33.96
N GLY A 203 -25.77 11.79 -34.85
CA GLY A 203 -25.60 11.93 -36.28
C GLY A 203 -26.28 13.19 -36.78
N GLU A 204 -25.51 14.02 -37.48
CA GLU A 204 -26.02 14.75 -38.64
C GLU A 204 -25.03 14.61 -39.79
N GLY A 205 -25.42 13.76 -40.76
CA GLY A 205 -25.21 13.96 -42.19
C GLY A 205 -23.78 14.07 -42.73
N SER A 206 -23.18 12.94 -43.10
CA SER A 206 -22.37 12.88 -44.32
C SER A 206 -22.24 11.45 -44.82
N SER A 207 -22.90 11.17 -45.93
CA SER A 207 -22.80 9.92 -46.68
C SER A 207 -21.47 9.89 -47.46
N ILE A 208 -20.45 9.26 -46.89
CA ILE A 208 -19.30 8.72 -47.62
C ILE A 208 -19.20 7.24 -47.23
N PRO A 209 -19.36 6.29 -48.17
CA PRO A 209 -19.05 4.90 -47.90
C PRO A 209 -17.52 4.77 -47.91
N ALA A 210 -16.89 5.03 -46.77
CA ALA A 210 -15.56 4.54 -46.53
C ALA A 210 -15.70 3.03 -46.29
N GLU A 211 -15.17 2.25 -47.22
CA GLU A 211 -14.84 0.86 -46.99
C GLU A 211 -13.84 0.86 -45.83
N ASP A 212 -14.36 0.70 -44.61
CA ASP A 212 -13.57 0.39 -43.42
C ASP A 212 -12.91 -0.97 -43.70
N ASP A 213 -11.69 -0.91 -44.22
CA ASP A 213 -10.66 -1.89 -43.94
C ASP A 213 -10.52 -1.95 -42.41
N ASP A 214 -11.40 -2.74 -41.77
CA ASP A 214 -11.19 -3.36 -40.47
C ASP A 214 -9.94 -4.24 -40.61
N ILE A 215 -8.77 -3.58 -40.62
CA ILE A 215 -7.49 -4.17 -40.27
C ILE A 215 -7.65 -4.48 -38.78
N SER A 216 -8.35 -5.58 -38.51
CA SER A 216 -8.29 -6.32 -37.27
C SER A 216 -6.80 -6.59 -37.07
N ASP A 217 -6.17 -5.70 -36.31
CA ASP A 217 -4.79 -5.81 -35.93
C ASP A 217 -4.72 -7.02 -35.00
N TRP A 218 -4.41 -8.18 -35.57
CA TRP A 218 -4.32 -9.46 -34.87
C TRP A 218 -3.25 -9.45 -33.77
N GLU A 219 -2.47 -8.36 -33.66
CA GLU A 219 -1.50 -8.10 -32.58
C GLU A 219 -2.03 -7.16 -31.48
N CYS A 220 -3.23 -6.60 -31.61
CA CYS A 220 -3.88 -5.91 -30.51
C CYS A 220 -4.37 -6.95 -29.51
N ASP A 221 -3.51 -7.34 -28.57
CA ASP A 221 -3.89 -8.10 -27.37
C ASP A 221 -5.18 -7.49 -26.83
N ASP A 222 -6.28 -8.27 -26.84
CA ASP A 222 -7.60 -7.85 -26.37
C ASP A 222 -7.45 -7.08 -25.05
N THR A 223 -7.57 -5.75 -25.11
CA THR A 223 -7.47 -4.85 -23.95
C THR A 223 -8.74 -4.94 -23.11
N SER A 224 -9.31 -6.13 -22.96
CA SER A 224 -10.35 -6.36 -21.97
C SER A 224 -9.70 -6.20 -20.60
N SER A 225 -10.01 -5.12 -19.90
CA SER A 225 -9.48 -4.82 -18.58
C SER A 225 -9.81 -5.97 -17.63
N LYS A 226 -8.78 -6.73 -17.24
CA LYS A 226 -8.98 -7.87 -16.35
C LYS A 226 -9.44 -7.36 -14.99
N LEU A 227 -10.56 -7.87 -14.50
CA LEU A 227 -11.09 -7.50 -13.18
C LEU A 227 -10.05 -7.76 -12.08
N LEU A 228 -10.08 -6.94 -11.02
CA LEU A 228 -9.20 -7.11 -9.86
C LEU A 228 -9.45 -8.47 -9.18
N GLN A 229 -8.44 -9.34 -9.19
CA GLN A 229 -8.49 -10.69 -8.62
C GLN A 229 -7.57 -10.85 -7.40
N THR A 230 -6.46 -10.12 -7.35
CA THR A 230 -5.50 -10.20 -6.26
C THR A 230 -5.32 -8.85 -5.59
N PHE A 231 -5.50 -8.81 -4.28
CA PHE A 231 -5.19 -7.64 -3.46
C PHE A 231 -4.23 -8.03 -2.33
N ALA A 232 -3.09 -7.35 -2.27
CA ALA A 232 -2.10 -7.54 -1.22
C ALA A 232 -1.74 -6.20 -0.58
N ALA A 233 -1.75 -6.17 0.74
CA ALA A 233 -1.47 -5.01 1.55
C ALA A 233 -0.49 -5.43 2.66
N LEU A 234 0.72 -4.90 2.60
CA LEU A 234 1.83 -5.26 3.47
C LEU A 234 2.31 -4.05 4.27
N SER A 235 2.30 -4.14 5.61
CA SER A 235 2.78 -3.08 6.50
C SER A 235 2.11 -1.72 6.25
N THR A 236 0.85 -1.70 5.81
CA THR A 236 0.10 -0.51 5.40
C THR A 236 -1.14 -0.32 6.28
N ARG A 237 -1.71 0.90 6.26
CA ARG A 237 -2.95 1.23 6.94
C ARG A 237 -4.12 1.04 5.97
N ILE A 238 -5.05 0.18 6.35
CA ILE A 238 -6.28 -0.04 5.59
C ILE A 238 -7.47 0.33 6.48
N SER A 239 -8.31 1.20 5.96
CA SER A 239 -9.55 1.60 6.61
C SER A 239 -10.59 0.49 6.49
N MET A 240 -11.51 0.44 7.47
CA MET A 240 -12.62 -0.50 7.43
C MET A 240 -13.55 -0.24 6.23
N SER A 241 -13.71 1.02 5.81
CA SER A 241 -14.41 1.42 4.60
C SER A 241 -13.82 0.74 3.36
N THR A 242 -12.50 0.78 3.20
CA THR A 242 -11.78 0.11 2.09
C THR A 242 -12.04 -1.40 2.06
N ILE A 243 -12.06 -2.07 3.21
CA ILE A 243 -12.34 -3.51 3.29
C ILE A 243 -13.78 -3.85 2.89
N LEU A 244 -14.74 -2.97 3.20
CA LEU A 244 -16.15 -3.18 2.85
C LEU A 244 -16.45 -2.89 1.38
N THR A 245 -15.58 -2.16 0.70
CA THR A 245 -15.69 -1.82 -0.73
C THR A 245 -14.85 -2.72 -1.63
N LEU A 246 -14.20 -3.75 -1.07
CA LEU A 246 -13.43 -4.72 -1.85
C LEU A 246 -14.28 -5.36 -2.96
N PRO A 247 -13.75 -5.52 -4.18
CA PRO A 247 -14.49 -6.15 -5.27
C PRO A 247 -14.83 -7.62 -4.98
N PRO A 248 -16.03 -8.09 -5.38
CA PRO A 248 -16.42 -9.49 -5.18
C PRO A 248 -15.65 -10.48 -6.07
N THR A 249 -14.91 -9.96 -7.05
CA THR A 249 -14.05 -10.71 -7.98
C THR A 249 -12.73 -11.16 -7.36
N LEU A 250 -12.40 -10.69 -6.15
CA LEU A 250 -11.18 -11.06 -5.46
C LEU A 250 -11.14 -12.55 -5.12
N THR A 251 -10.09 -13.21 -5.58
CA THR A 251 -9.77 -14.61 -5.29
C THR A 251 -8.60 -14.73 -4.31
N HIS A 252 -7.71 -13.74 -4.28
CA HIS A 252 -6.53 -13.72 -3.42
C HIS A 252 -6.46 -12.43 -2.61
N LEU A 253 -6.43 -12.55 -1.28
CA LEU A 253 -6.36 -11.43 -0.36
C LEU A 253 -5.24 -11.65 0.65
N ALA A 254 -4.24 -10.77 0.66
CA ALA A 254 -3.16 -10.80 1.63
C ALA A 254 -3.15 -9.50 2.44
N LEU A 255 -3.46 -9.57 3.72
CA LEU A 255 -3.49 -8.44 4.66
C LEU A 255 -2.46 -8.70 5.75
N ILE A 256 -1.20 -8.39 5.45
CA ILE A 256 -0.05 -8.80 6.25
C ILE A 256 0.49 -7.62 7.03
N HIS A 257 0.65 -7.79 8.35
CA HIS A 257 1.16 -6.75 9.25
C HIS A 257 0.39 -5.41 9.10
N VAL A 258 -0.94 -5.47 9.07
CA VAL A 258 -1.83 -4.30 8.99
C VAL A 258 -2.03 -3.72 10.39
N SER A 259 -2.06 -2.39 10.49
CA SER A 259 -2.09 -1.68 11.77
C SER A 259 -3.43 -1.76 12.51
N SER A 260 -4.54 -2.00 11.80
CA SER A 260 -5.91 -1.92 12.33
C SER A 260 -6.59 -3.28 12.29
N PRO A 261 -7.35 -3.65 13.34
CA PRO A 261 -8.24 -4.81 13.30
C PRO A 261 -9.28 -4.67 12.18
N ILE A 262 -9.58 -5.78 11.51
CA ILE A 262 -10.59 -5.84 10.45
C ILE A 262 -11.75 -6.75 10.85
N ALA A 263 -12.95 -6.47 10.35
CA ALA A 263 -14.12 -7.29 10.64
C ALA A 263 -14.17 -8.53 9.72
N LEU A 264 -13.34 -9.53 10.02
CA LEU A 264 -13.20 -10.78 9.25
C LEU A 264 -14.53 -11.48 8.95
N HIS A 265 -15.50 -11.41 9.87
CA HIS A 265 -16.83 -12.01 9.69
C HIS A 265 -17.64 -11.43 8.52
N ARG A 266 -17.25 -10.26 7.97
CA ARG A 266 -17.91 -9.64 6.82
C ARG A 266 -17.31 -10.06 5.49
N LEU A 267 -16.06 -10.49 5.46
CA LEU A 267 -15.34 -10.85 4.24
C LEU A 267 -16.04 -11.93 3.39
N PRO A 268 -16.66 -12.98 3.94
CA PRO A 268 -17.40 -13.96 3.13
C PRO A 268 -18.52 -13.36 2.29
N LYS A 269 -19.10 -12.25 2.76
CA LYS A 269 -20.17 -11.55 2.03
C LYS A 269 -19.59 -10.63 0.96
N THR A 270 -18.47 -9.97 1.26
CA THR A 270 -17.85 -9.00 0.36
C THR A 270 -17.05 -9.68 -0.75
N CYS A 271 -16.30 -10.75 -0.43
CA CYS A 271 -15.42 -11.47 -1.35
C CYS A 271 -15.77 -12.97 -1.33
N PRO A 272 -16.88 -13.37 -1.96
CA PRO A 272 -17.38 -14.76 -1.91
C PRO A 272 -16.46 -15.75 -2.65
N LEU A 273 -15.64 -15.28 -3.59
CA LEU A 273 -14.77 -16.11 -4.42
C LEU A 273 -13.36 -16.30 -3.82
N LEU A 274 -13.15 -15.91 -2.56
CA LEU A 274 -11.82 -15.92 -1.98
C LEU A 274 -11.29 -17.35 -1.80
N ALA A 275 -10.23 -17.67 -2.52
CA ALA A 275 -9.51 -18.93 -2.47
C ALA A 275 -8.25 -18.86 -1.58
N PHE A 276 -7.66 -17.68 -1.44
CA PHE A 276 -6.47 -17.46 -0.63
C PHE A 276 -6.69 -16.26 0.31
N LEU A 277 -6.48 -16.47 1.62
CA LEU A 277 -6.50 -15.42 2.63
C LEU A 277 -5.22 -15.47 3.46
N ASP A 278 -4.42 -14.41 3.47
CA ASP A 278 -3.27 -14.28 4.37
C ASP A 278 -3.49 -13.16 5.38
N MET A 279 -3.46 -13.50 6.67
CA MET A 279 -3.59 -12.60 7.82
C MET A 279 -2.33 -12.65 8.70
N SER A 280 -1.20 -13.07 8.16
CA SER A 280 0.05 -13.24 8.90
C SER A 280 0.58 -11.94 9.53
N TYR A 281 1.32 -12.08 10.63
CA TYR A 281 2.05 -11.00 11.32
C TYR A 281 1.18 -9.81 11.79
N ASN A 282 -0.14 -9.97 11.92
CA ASN A 282 -1.00 -8.92 12.46
C ASN A 282 -0.92 -8.89 13.99
N HIS A 283 -0.34 -7.82 14.56
CA HIS A 283 -0.15 -7.71 16.02
C HIS A 283 -1.46 -7.84 16.82
N TRP A 284 -2.58 -7.36 16.27
CA TRP A 284 -3.91 -7.47 16.87
C TRP A 284 -4.49 -8.90 16.83
N LEU A 285 -3.84 -9.84 16.13
CA LEU A 285 -4.09 -11.28 16.20
C LEU A 285 -3.10 -12.02 17.10
N VAL A 286 -1.94 -11.44 17.41
CA VAL A 286 -0.97 -12.03 18.35
C VAL A 286 -1.50 -11.93 19.78
N HIS A 287 -1.96 -10.74 20.16
CA HIS A 287 -2.58 -10.45 21.46
C HIS A 287 -3.98 -9.88 21.23
N PRO A 288 -4.94 -10.73 20.82
CA PRO A 288 -6.25 -10.25 20.42
C PRO A 288 -7.00 -9.67 21.62
N ALA A 289 -7.50 -8.44 21.46
CA ALA A 289 -8.47 -7.87 22.38
C ALA A 289 -9.73 -8.75 22.45
N GLU A 290 -10.48 -8.67 23.55
CA GLU A 290 -11.70 -9.48 23.74
C GLU A 290 -12.71 -9.30 22.59
N GLU A 291 -12.81 -8.09 22.06
CA GLU A 291 -13.63 -7.78 20.89
C GLU A 291 -13.17 -8.52 19.62
N THR A 292 -11.86 -8.61 19.40
CA THR A 292 -11.27 -9.36 18.29
C THR A 292 -11.57 -10.85 18.43
N VAL A 293 -11.43 -11.42 19.63
CA VAL A 293 -11.76 -12.83 19.91
C VAL A 293 -13.24 -13.10 19.64
N LYS A 294 -14.14 -12.20 20.10
CA LYS A 294 -15.58 -12.28 19.80
C LYS A 294 -15.87 -12.18 18.30
N SER A 295 -15.15 -11.30 17.58
CA SER A 295 -15.30 -11.15 16.13
C SER A 295 -14.86 -12.41 15.37
N ILE A 296 -13.73 -13.02 15.77
CA ILE A 296 -13.24 -14.28 15.20
C ILE A 296 -14.20 -15.43 15.49
N ALA A 297 -14.72 -15.52 16.73
CA ALA A 297 -15.66 -16.56 17.12
C ALA A 297 -17.00 -16.49 16.36
N ARG A 298 -17.37 -15.30 15.85
CA ARG A 298 -18.55 -15.07 15.01
C ARG A 298 -18.34 -15.42 13.54
N ILE A 299 -17.11 -15.71 13.12
CA ILE A 299 -16.85 -16.10 11.73
C ILE A 299 -17.54 -17.44 11.46
N ASP A 300 -18.43 -17.43 10.49
CA ASP A 300 -19.02 -18.65 9.94
C ASP A 300 -18.11 -19.19 8.83
N TRP A 301 -17.25 -20.13 9.20
CA TRP A 301 -16.28 -20.75 8.29
C TRP A 301 -16.94 -21.54 7.15
N THR A 302 -18.20 -21.96 7.32
CA THR A 302 -18.95 -22.68 6.27
C THR A 302 -19.24 -21.81 5.05
N ARG A 303 -19.28 -20.47 5.23
CA ARG A 303 -19.51 -19.51 4.15
C ARG A 303 -18.29 -19.27 3.27
N TRP A 304 -17.12 -19.77 3.67
CA TRP A 304 -15.87 -19.67 2.91
C TRP A 304 -15.71 -20.89 1.99
N SER A 305 -16.70 -21.17 1.13
CA SER A 305 -16.74 -22.39 0.32
C SER A 305 -15.53 -22.54 -0.62
N HIS A 306 -14.96 -21.43 -1.09
CA HIS A 306 -13.84 -21.42 -2.02
C HIS A 306 -12.46 -21.35 -1.34
N LEU A 307 -12.40 -21.08 -0.03
CA LEU A 307 -11.13 -20.83 0.66
C LEU A 307 -10.29 -22.11 0.72
N GLN A 308 -9.14 -22.12 0.06
CA GLN A 308 -8.22 -23.27 -0.01
C GLN A 308 -7.02 -23.09 0.91
N THR A 309 -6.51 -21.86 1.02
CA THR A 309 -5.29 -21.55 1.79
C THR A 309 -5.54 -20.41 2.76
N LEU A 310 -5.14 -20.62 4.01
CA LEU A 310 -5.19 -19.63 5.09
C LEU A 310 -3.79 -19.38 5.66
N GLY A 311 -3.24 -18.19 5.39
CA GLY A 311 -2.02 -17.69 6.03
C GLY A 311 -2.31 -17.14 7.42
N TRP A 312 -1.68 -17.71 8.44
CA TRP A 312 -1.89 -17.35 9.85
C TRP A 312 -0.58 -17.35 10.64
N ARG A 313 0.53 -16.95 9.98
CA ARG A 313 1.87 -16.99 10.58
C ARG A 313 2.02 -15.93 11.66
N ASN A 314 2.72 -16.29 12.73
CA ASN A 314 2.95 -15.42 13.89
C ASN A 314 1.67 -14.73 14.38
N CYS A 315 0.57 -15.49 14.45
CA CYS A 315 -0.73 -15.04 14.93
C CYS A 315 -1.31 -16.13 15.84
N TRP A 316 -2.09 -15.74 16.84
CA TRP A 316 -2.74 -16.73 17.70
C TRP A 316 -3.92 -17.38 16.97
N MET A 317 -4.00 -18.71 17.03
CA MET A 317 -5.10 -19.49 16.47
C MET A 317 -5.59 -20.47 17.54
N SER A 318 -6.85 -20.35 17.95
CA SER A 318 -7.44 -21.26 18.93
C SER A 318 -7.69 -22.64 18.31
N GLU A 319 -7.61 -23.69 19.13
CA GLU A 319 -7.98 -25.05 18.72
C GLU A 319 -9.44 -25.13 18.25
N THR A 320 -10.31 -24.36 18.90
CA THR A 320 -11.73 -24.25 18.53
C THR A 320 -11.95 -23.60 17.16
N MET A 321 -11.06 -22.69 16.74
CA MET A 321 -11.10 -22.12 15.40
C MET A 321 -10.62 -23.16 14.38
N ARG A 322 -9.55 -23.91 14.69
CA ARG A 322 -9.02 -24.96 13.82
C ARG A 322 -10.04 -26.07 13.57
N SER A 323 -10.78 -26.50 14.58
CA SER A 323 -11.84 -27.52 14.41
C SER A 323 -13.02 -26.99 13.58
N LYS A 324 -13.42 -25.73 13.79
CA LYS A 324 -14.48 -25.07 13.01
C LYS A 324 -14.10 -24.83 11.55
N LEU A 325 -12.83 -24.56 11.27
CA LEU A 325 -12.33 -24.18 9.95
C LEU A 325 -12.65 -25.24 8.88
N ASN A 326 -12.51 -26.52 9.23
CA ASN A 326 -12.74 -27.65 8.33
C ASN A 326 -14.10 -28.33 8.54
N THR A 327 -14.96 -27.78 9.42
CA THR A 327 -16.28 -28.37 9.67
C THR A 327 -17.15 -28.30 8.41
N GLY A 328 -17.56 -29.47 7.89
CA GLY A 328 -18.45 -29.58 6.73
C GLY A 328 -17.79 -29.42 5.36
N ARG A 329 -16.45 -29.43 5.29
CA ARG A 329 -15.71 -29.37 4.03
C ARG A 329 -15.18 -30.76 3.65
N TRP A 330 -15.11 -31.01 2.35
CA TRP A 330 -14.55 -32.25 1.80
C TRP A 330 -13.02 -32.16 1.72
N ASP A 331 -12.52 -30.99 1.33
CA ASP A 331 -11.10 -30.68 1.29
C ASP A 331 -10.73 -29.81 2.50
N ASP A 332 -9.67 -30.21 3.21
CA ASP A 332 -9.12 -29.46 4.33
C ASP A 332 -8.47 -28.16 3.85
N ILE A 333 -8.64 -27.07 4.60
CA ILE A 333 -7.91 -25.83 4.33
C ILE A 333 -6.44 -26.01 4.70
N ILE A 334 -5.56 -25.63 3.78
CA ILE A 334 -4.13 -25.56 4.05
C ILE A 334 -3.85 -24.33 4.92
N VAL A 335 -3.51 -24.57 6.19
CA VAL A 335 -3.13 -23.49 7.12
C VAL A 335 -1.60 -23.34 7.13
N ILE A 336 -1.11 -22.17 6.75
CA ILE A 336 0.32 -21.82 6.78
C ILE A 336 0.59 -21.06 8.08
N GLN A 337 1.40 -21.65 8.96
CA GLN A 337 1.80 -21.10 10.27
C GLN A 337 3.28 -20.77 10.32
#